data_AF-A0AAW2JZ82-F1
#
_entry.id   AF-A0AAW2JZ82-F1
#
_cell.length_a   1.000
_cell.length_b   1.000
_cell.length_c   1.000
_cell.angle_alpha   90.00
_cell.angle_beta   90.00
_cell.angle_gamma   90.00
#
_symmetry.space_group_name_H-M   'P 1'
#
loop_
_entity.id
_entity.type
_entity.pdbx_description
1 polymer ?
#
loop_
_entity_poly.entity_id
_entity_poly.type
_entity_poly.pdbx_seq_one_letter_code
_entity_poly.pdbx_strand_id
1 'polypeptide(L)'
;MTQLLKDLSSNQLHRSVKPPIFSCFGDIALAIGEHFEKYLMYAMPMLQSAAELSAHTSGADDEMIEYTNLLRNGILEAYSGIFQGFKNSPKTQLLIPYAPHILQFLDSIYMEKDMDDVVMKTAIGVLGDLADTLGSNAGSLIQQSLSSKDFLNECLSSEDHLIKESAEWARLAISRAISV
;
A
#
# COMPACT_ATOMS: atom_id res chain seq x y z
N MET A 1 -19.84 0.13 0.84
CA MET A 1 -19.00 0.62 1.96
C MET A 1 -19.56 0.29 3.34
N THR A 2 -20.77 0.72 3.73
CA THR A 2 -21.27 0.50 5.10
C THR A 2 -21.25 -0.97 5.56
N GLN A 3 -21.64 -1.92 4.69
CA GLN A 3 -21.59 -3.35 5.05
C GLN A 3 -20.15 -3.85 5.21
N LEU A 4 -19.26 -3.52 4.26
CA LEU A 4 -17.84 -3.89 4.32
C LEU A 4 -17.15 -3.38 5.61
N LEU A 5 -17.45 -2.15 6.03
CA LEU A 5 -16.92 -1.58 7.27
C LEU A 5 -17.43 -2.32 8.52
N LYS A 6 -18.69 -2.76 8.51
CA LYS A 6 -19.26 -3.60 9.60
C LYS A 6 -18.58 -4.96 9.64
N ASP A 7 -18.35 -5.56 8.49
CA ASP A 7 -17.71 -6.86 8.37
C ASP A 7 -16.25 -6.81 8.90
N LEU A 8 -15.49 -5.76 8.58
CA LEU A 8 -14.14 -5.55 9.14
C LEU A 8 -14.12 -5.39 10.67
N SER A 9 -15.20 -4.86 11.25
CA SER A 9 -15.35 -4.66 12.69
C SER A 9 -15.91 -5.90 13.41
N SER A 10 -16.27 -6.95 12.69
CA SER A 10 -16.90 -8.14 13.25
C SER A 10 -15.86 -9.14 13.77
N ASN A 11 -15.96 -9.49 15.05
CA ASN A 11 -15.18 -10.58 15.64
C ASN A 11 -15.77 -11.97 15.35
N GLN A 12 -16.91 -12.05 14.66
CA GLN A 12 -17.54 -13.32 14.27
C GLN A 12 -17.08 -13.82 12.90
N LEU A 13 -16.47 -12.95 12.09
CA LEU A 13 -16.00 -13.32 10.77
C LEU A 13 -14.60 -13.92 10.84
N HIS A 14 -14.37 -14.90 9.97
CA HIS A 14 -13.05 -15.49 9.83
C HIS A 14 -12.04 -14.45 9.31
N ARG A 15 -10.80 -14.51 9.80
CA ARG A 15 -9.72 -13.57 9.46
C ARG A 15 -9.51 -13.43 7.95
N SER A 16 -9.68 -14.51 7.19
CA SER A 16 -9.52 -14.57 5.73
C SER A 16 -10.49 -13.68 4.94
N VAL A 17 -11.54 -13.15 5.58
CA VAL A 17 -12.48 -12.22 4.93
C VAL A 17 -11.90 -10.79 4.87
N LYS A 18 -10.95 -10.44 5.75
CA LYS A 18 -10.39 -9.08 5.80
C LYS A 18 -9.59 -8.70 4.55
N PRO A 19 -8.65 -9.53 4.05
CA PRO A 19 -7.87 -9.19 2.86
C PRO A 19 -8.72 -8.80 1.64
N PRO A 20 -9.71 -9.60 1.17
CA PRO A 20 -10.49 -9.23 0.00
C PRO A 20 -11.40 -8.01 0.22
N ILE A 21 -11.82 -7.72 1.46
CA ILE A 21 -12.54 -6.48 1.75
C ILE A 21 -11.62 -5.26 1.55
N PHE A 22 -10.36 -5.34 1.98
CA PHE A 22 -9.40 -4.26 1.76
C PHE A 22 -9.13 -4.05 0.27
N SER A 23 -8.84 -5.11 -0.49
CA SER A 23 -8.69 -5.01 -1.96
C SER A 23 -9.91 -4.33 -2.59
N CYS A 24 -11.11 -4.70 -2.17
CA CYS A 24 -12.36 -4.09 -2.64
C CYS A 24 -12.46 -2.59 -2.34
N PHE A 25 -11.84 -2.07 -1.27
CA PHE A 25 -11.76 -0.62 -1.05
C PHE A 25 -10.97 0.07 -2.16
N GLY A 26 -9.86 -0.52 -2.60
CA GLY A 26 -9.09 -0.07 -3.75
C GLY A 26 -9.92 -0.07 -5.03
N ASP A 27 -10.61 -1.17 -5.33
CA ASP A 27 -11.48 -1.29 -6.50
C ASP A 27 -12.60 -0.22 -6.52
N ILE A 28 -13.22 0.02 -5.36
CA ILE A 28 -14.25 1.05 -5.24
C ILE A 28 -13.64 2.43 -5.46
N ALA A 29 -12.46 2.71 -4.90
CA ALA A 29 -11.76 3.98 -5.09
C ALA A 29 -11.38 4.20 -6.56
N LEU A 30 -10.91 3.17 -7.26
CA LEU A 30 -10.68 3.21 -8.71
C LEU A 30 -11.96 3.51 -9.49
N ALA A 31 -13.07 2.88 -9.11
CA ALA A 31 -14.34 3.01 -9.84
C ALA A 31 -15.00 4.37 -9.66
N ILE A 32 -14.89 5.00 -8.48
CA ILE A 32 -15.58 6.27 -8.17
C ILE A 32 -14.64 7.47 -8.08
N GLY A 33 -13.33 7.23 -8.22
CA GLY A 33 -12.28 8.24 -8.16
C GLY A 33 -12.33 9.10 -6.90
N GLU A 34 -12.20 10.41 -7.07
CA GLU A 34 -12.19 11.38 -5.98
C GLU A 34 -13.45 11.39 -5.10
N HIS A 35 -14.56 10.83 -5.58
CA HIS A 35 -15.78 10.67 -4.77
C HIS A 35 -15.60 9.67 -3.62
N PHE A 36 -14.49 8.94 -3.59
CA PHE A 36 -14.11 8.11 -2.45
C PHE A 36 -13.72 8.95 -1.21
N GLU A 37 -13.55 10.27 -1.34
CA GLU A 37 -13.22 11.18 -0.22
C GLU A 37 -14.14 10.99 1.01
N LYS A 38 -15.44 10.73 0.76
CA LYS A 38 -16.45 10.48 1.81
C LYS A 38 -16.18 9.24 2.67
N TYR A 39 -15.31 8.35 2.20
CA TYR A 39 -14.96 7.11 2.88
C TYR A 39 -13.56 7.13 3.48
N LEU A 40 -12.70 8.10 3.12
CA LEU A 40 -11.31 8.17 3.62
C LEU A 40 -11.24 8.15 5.15
N MET A 41 -12.11 8.91 5.81
CA MET A 41 -12.18 8.99 7.28
C MET A 41 -12.50 7.65 7.97
N TYR A 42 -13.03 6.66 7.24
CA TYR A 42 -13.34 5.33 7.74
C TYR A 42 -12.36 4.27 7.23
N ALA A 43 -12.01 4.33 5.95
CA ALA A 43 -11.15 3.34 5.29
C ALA A 43 -9.68 3.46 5.75
N MET A 44 -9.15 4.68 5.85
CA MET A 44 -7.73 4.88 6.17
C MET A 44 -7.37 4.41 7.59
N PRO A 45 -8.15 4.72 8.65
CA PRO A 45 -7.86 4.16 9.97
C PRO A 45 -7.89 2.62 10.01
N MET A 46 -8.81 1.99 9.27
CA MET A 46 -8.87 0.52 9.23
C MET A 46 -7.67 -0.10 8.51
N LEU A 47 -7.24 0.49 7.39
CA LEU A 47 -6.04 0.06 6.67
C LEU A 47 -4.79 0.23 7.53
N GLN A 48 -4.66 1.36 8.23
CA GLN A 48 -3.54 1.61 9.13
C GLN A 48 -3.49 0.60 10.28
N SER A 49 -4.62 0.36 10.97
CA SER A 49 -4.66 -0.64 12.04
C SER A 49 -4.35 -2.05 11.55
N ALA A 50 -4.80 -2.41 10.34
CA ALA A 50 -4.48 -3.72 9.76
C ALA A 50 -3.00 -3.84 9.36
N ALA A 51 -2.40 -2.76 8.85
CA ALA A 51 -0.99 -2.68 8.51
C ALA A 51 -0.10 -2.91 9.75
N GLU A 52 -0.40 -2.22 10.86
CA GLU A 52 0.30 -2.36 12.14
C GLU A 52 0.22 -3.81 12.68
N LEU A 53 -0.95 -4.45 12.57
CA LEU A 53 -1.12 -5.85 12.96
C LEU A 53 -0.34 -6.82 12.07
N SER A 54 -0.18 -6.50 10.78
CA SER A 54 0.54 -7.34 9.82
C SER A 54 2.07 -7.20 9.90
N ALA A 55 2.59 -6.21 10.62
CA ALA A 55 4.02 -5.94 10.81
C ALA A 55 4.63 -6.71 12.01
N HIS A 56 4.01 -7.80 12.46
CA HIS A 56 4.47 -8.56 13.62
C HIS A 56 4.28 -10.06 13.39
N THR A 57 5.14 -10.69 12.58
CA THR A 57 5.07 -12.13 12.26
C THR A 57 6.14 -12.99 12.96
N SER A 58 6.99 -12.40 13.81
CA SER A 58 8.10 -13.14 14.42
C SER A 58 7.64 -14.39 15.19
N GLY A 59 8.06 -15.58 14.72
CA GLY A 59 7.74 -16.87 15.33
C GLY A 59 6.36 -17.44 14.97
N ALA A 60 5.74 -16.92 13.89
CA ALA A 60 4.49 -17.43 13.36
C ALA A 60 4.67 -18.77 12.61
N ASP A 61 3.60 -19.57 12.56
CA ASP A 61 3.55 -20.79 11.73
C ASP A 61 3.29 -20.46 10.25
N ASP A 62 3.47 -21.45 9.37
CA ASP A 62 3.32 -21.29 7.93
C ASP A 62 1.93 -20.76 7.53
N GLU A 63 0.87 -21.18 8.21
CA GLU A 63 -0.50 -20.71 7.94
C GLU A 63 -0.66 -19.22 8.28
N MET A 64 -0.07 -18.77 9.37
CA MET A 64 -0.10 -17.37 9.77
C MET A 64 0.77 -16.50 8.85
N ILE A 65 1.89 -17.01 8.34
CA ILE A 65 2.71 -16.32 7.32
C ILE A 65 1.89 -16.13 6.04
N GLU A 66 1.26 -17.19 5.52
CA GLU A 66 0.41 -17.11 4.33
C GLU A 66 -0.74 -16.10 4.51
N TYR A 67 -1.43 -16.17 5.65
CA TYR A 67 -2.47 -15.20 5.99
C TYR A 67 -1.94 -13.76 6.05
N THR A 68 -0.75 -13.56 6.60
CA THR A 68 -0.14 -12.22 6.71
C THR A 68 0.18 -11.67 5.32
N ASN A 69 0.74 -12.49 4.41
CA ASN A 69 1.00 -12.05 3.04
C ASN A 69 -0.30 -11.71 2.30
N LEU A 70 -1.36 -12.51 2.46
CA LEU A 70 -2.69 -12.18 1.94
C LEU A 70 -3.19 -10.83 2.47
N LEU A 71 -3.09 -10.62 3.78
CA LEU A 71 -3.50 -9.37 4.43
C LEU A 71 -2.69 -8.17 3.92
N ARG A 72 -1.36 -8.29 3.85
CA ARG A 72 -0.46 -7.25 3.31
C ARG A 72 -0.85 -6.92 1.88
N ASN A 73 -1.04 -7.93 1.02
CA ASN A 73 -1.43 -7.69 -0.36
C ASN A 73 -2.78 -6.95 -0.47
N GLY A 74 -3.79 -7.36 0.30
CA GLY A 74 -5.09 -6.66 0.29
C GLY A 74 -5.02 -5.21 0.75
N ILE A 75 -4.17 -4.90 1.74
CA ILE A 75 -3.92 -3.52 2.20
C ILE A 75 -3.19 -2.72 1.11
N LEU A 76 -2.17 -3.30 0.48
CA LEU A 76 -1.39 -2.64 -0.57
C LEU A 76 -2.23 -2.36 -1.82
N GLU A 77 -3.06 -3.31 -2.25
CA GLU A 77 -4.04 -3.12 -3.33
C GLU A 77 -5.03 -2.00 -3.00
N ALA A 78 -5.48 -1.91 -1.74
CA ALA A 78 -6.33 -0.81 -1.30
C ALA A 78 -5.63 0.55 -1.46
N TYR A 79 -4.38 0.68 -0.98
CA TYR A 79 -3.62 1.91 -1.11
C TYR A 79 -3.37 2.28 -2.58
N SER A 80 -2.95 1.31 -3.41
CA SER A 80 -2.75 1.50 -4.84
C SER A 80 -4.03 2.00 -5.52
N GLY A 81 -5.17 1.33 -5.29
CA GLY A 81 -6.45 1.73 -5.87
C GLY A 81 -6.92 3.11 -5.40
N ILE A 82 -6.66 3.48 -4.14
CA ILE A 82 -6.96 4.83 -3.64
C ILE A 82 -6.08 5.89 -4.30
N PHE A 83 -4.76 5.69 -4.37
CA PHE A 83 -3.88 6.64 -5.04
C PHE A 83 -4.26 6.84 -6.50
N GLN A 84 -4.44 5.73 -7.23
CA GLN A 84 -4.83 5.77 -8.64
C GLN A 84 -6.22 6.39 -8.85
N GLY A 85 -7.19 6.13 -7.95
CA GLY A 85 -8.51 6.74 -8.01
C GLY A 85 -8.50 8.26 -7.84
N PHE A 86 -7.56 8.80 -7.05
CA PHE A 86 -7.39 10.25 -6.87
C PHE A 86 -6.40 10.87 -7.86
N LYS A 87 -5.73 10.08 -8.70
CA LYS A 87 -4.75 10.60 -9.65
C LYS A 87 -5.38 11.65 -10.56
N ASN A 88 -4.65 12.75 -10.79
CA ASN A 88 -5.10 13.93 -11.55
C ASN A 88 -6.34 14.66 -10.97
N SER A 89 -6.82 14.30 -9.78
CA SER A 89 -7.85 15.04 -9.07
C SER A 89 -7.24 16.25 -8.34
N PRO A 90 -7.97 17.38 -8.21
CA PRO A 90 -7.58 18.45 -7.29
C PRO A 90 -7.59 18.03 -5.81
N LYS A 91 -8.17 16.87 -5.47
CA LYS A 91 -8.31 16.34 -4.11
C LYS A 91 -7.20 15.39 -3.68
N THR A 92 -6.13 15.22 -4.45
CA THR A 92 -4.94 14.44 -4.04
C THR A 92 -4.35 14.93 -2.71
N GLN A 93 -4.51 16.22 -2.40
CA GLN A 93 -4.08 16.81 -1.13
C GLN A 93 -4.71 16.14 0.10
N LEU A 94 -5.90 15.55 -0.03
CA LEU A 94 -6.55 14.81 1.05
C LEU A 94 -5.79 13.54 1.45
N LEU A 95 -4.92 13.03 0.57
CA LEU A 95 -4.13 11.83 0.81
C LEU A 95 -2.80 12.10 1.51
N ILE A 96 -2.30 13.34 1.49
CA ILE A 96 -1.01 13.74 2.06
C ILE A 96 -0.87 13.33 3.54
N PRO A 97 -1.87 13.52 4.42
CA PRO A 97 -1.75 13.15 5.83
C PRO A 97 -1.51 11.65 6.07
N TYR A 98 -1.86 10.78 5.12
CA TYR A 98 -1.71 9.34 5.24
C TYR A 98 -0.37 8.82 4.67
N ALA A 99 0.32 9.62 3.85
CA ALA A 99 1.55 9.20 3.19
C ALA A 99 2.68 8.76 4.15
N PRO A 100 2.93 9.42 5.30
CA PRO A 100 3.96 8.98 6.24
C PRO A 100 3.72 7.56 6.79
N HIS A 101 2.47 7.24 7.15
CA HIS A 101 2.13 5.91 7.67
C HIS A 101 2.22 4.82 6.59
N ILE A 102 1.86 5.15 5.35
CA ILE A 102 1.99 4.21 4.22
C ILE A 102 3.48 3.91 3.96
N LEU A 103 4.34 4.92 3.96
CA LEU A 103 5.79 4.72 3.82
C LEU A 103 6.37 3.92 4.99
N GLN A 104 5.95 4.20 6.22
CA GLN A 104 6.35 3.43 7.39
C GLN A 104 5.96 1.94 7.26
N PHE A 105 4.77 1.66 6.71
CA PHE A 105 4.35 0.29 6.45
C PHE A 105 5.22 -0.40 5.39
N LEU A 106 5.52 0.28 4.28
CA LEU A 106 6.44 -0.25 3.26
C LEU A 106 7.83 -0.52 3.84
N ASP A 107 8.34 0.39 4.67
CA ASP A 107 9.61 0.23 5.38
C ASP A 107 9.57 -1.00 6.30
N SER A 108 8.49 -1.22 7.05
CA SER A 108 8.36 -2.40 7.91
C SER A 108 8.37 -3.73 7.14
N ILE A 109 7.61 -3.81 6.04
CA ILE A 109 7.56 -5.02 5.20
C ILE A 109 8.95 -5.34 4.66
N TYR A 110 9.66 -4.34 4.16
CA TYR A 110 10.97 -4.53 3.56
C TYR A 110 12.07 -4.85 4.60
N MET A 111 12.01 -4.26 5.80
CA MET A 111 12.99 -4.52 6.86
C MET A 111 12.88 -5.93 7.44
N GLU A 112 11.67 -6.50 7.52
CA GLU A 112 11.47 -7.86 8.03
C GLU A 112 11.94 -8.94 7.06
N LYS A 113 11.99 -8.64 5.75
CA LYS A 113 12.35 -9.58 4.68
C LYS A 113 11.49 -10.85 4.63
N ASP A 114 10.31 -10.82 5.23
CA ASP A 114 9.37 -11.93 5.31
C ASP A 114 8.16 -11.64 4.42
N MET A 115 8.38 -11.50 3.11
CA MET A 115 7.33 -11.25 2.12
C MET A 115 7.52 -12.14 0.90
N ASP A 116 6.42 -12.53 0.27
CA ASP A 116 6.46 -13.21 -1.02
C ASP A 116 6.63 -12.22 -2.20
N ASP A 117 6.86 -12.78 -3.38
CA ASP A 117 7.06 -12.01 -4.62
C ASP A 117 5.85 -11.15 -4.98
N VAL A 118 4.63 -11.59 -4.61
CA VAL A 118 3.39 -10.86 -4.87
C VAL A 118 3.35 -9.60 -4.01
N VAL A 119 3.55 -9.73 -2.70
CA VAL A 119 3.62 -8.61 -1.76
C VAL A 119 4.75 -7.66 -2.16
N MET A 120 5.92 -8.18 -2.53
CA MET A 120 7.06 -7.38 -2.96
C MET A 120 6.72 -6.52 -4.19
N LYS A 121 6.12 -7.14 -5.22
CA LYS A 121 5.67 -6.45 -6.44
C LYS A 121 4.62 -5.37 -6.12
N THR A 122 3.61 -5.70 -5.32
CA THR A 122 2.53 -4.76 -4.98
C THR A 122 3.05 -3.62 -4.13
N ALA A 123 3.96 -3.88 -3.18
CA ALA A 123 4.58 -2.88 -2.32
C ALA A 123 5.42 -1.87 -3.11
N ILE A 124 6.25 -2.33 -4.05
CA ILE A 124 7.01 -1.39 -4.89
C ILE A 124 6.09 -0.60 -5.85
N GLY A 125 4.99 -1.21 -6.28
CA GLY A 125 3.92 -0.53 -7.00
C GLY A 125 3.29 0.60 -6.19
N VAL A 126 2.93 0.35 -4.93
CA VAL A 126 2.38 1.39 -4.02
C VAL A 126 3.36 2.54 -3.82
N LEU A 127 4.66 2.27 -3.69
CA LEU A 127 5.68 3.33 -3.59
C LEU A 127 5.67 4.23 -4.83
N GLY A 128 5.56 3.63 -6.02
CA GLY A 128 5.42 4.35 -7.27
C GLY A 128 4.11 5.13 -7.39
N ASP A 129 2.97 4.53 -7.00
CA ASP A 129 1.65 5.18 -7.01
C ASP A 129 1.62 6.40 -6.08
N LEU A 130 2.21 6.28 -4.89
CA LEU A 130 2.36 7.35 -3.92
C LEU A 130 3.19 8.51 -4.50
N ALA A 131 4.31 8.21 -5.15
CA ALA A 131 5.14 9.20 -5.83
C ALA A 131 4.40 9.90 -6.99
N ASP A 132 3.73 9.12 -7.85
CA ASP A 132 3.05 9.63 -9.04
C ASP A 132 1.79 10.44 -8.69
N THR A 133 1.14 10.14 -7.58
CA THR A 133 -0.09 10.81 -7.15
C THR A 133 0.17 12.09 -6.35
N LEU A 134 1.18 12.08 -5.46
CA LEU A 134 1.44 13.20 -4.54
C LEU A 134 2.59 14.12 -4.98
N GLY A 135 3.36 13.74 -5.99
CA GLY A 135 4.45 14.56 -6.54
C GLY A 135 5.49 14.95 -5.48
N SER A 136 5.88 16.21 -5.44
CA SER A 136 6.93 16.72 -4.53
C SER A 136 6.67 16.48 -3.04
N ASN A 137 5.39 16.40 -2.62
CA ASN A 137 5.03 16.04 -1.26
C ASN A 137 5.48 14.61 -0.91
N ALA A 138 5.28 13.66 -1.84
CA ALA A 138 5.81 12.31 -1.69
C ALA A 138 7.32 12.26 -1.87
N GLY A 139 7.86 12.99 -2.86
CA GLY A 139 9.30 13.01 -3.14
C GLY A 139 10.15 13.32 -1.90
N SER A 140 9.74 14.35 -1.14
CA SER A 140 10.42 14.73 0.12
C SER A 140 10.36 13.63 1.18
N LEU A 141 9.22 12.93 1.31
CA LEU A 141 9.04 11.84 2.27
C LEU A 141 9.83 10.59 1.87
N ILE A 142 9.82 10.23 0.59
CA ILE A 142 10.57 9.09 0.05
C ILE A 142 12.07 9.29 0.24
N GLN A 143 12.58 10.52 0.08
CA GLN A 143 13.98 10.84 0.35
C GLN A 143 14.38 10.70 1.82
N GLN A 144 13.43 10.86 2.74
CA GLN A 144 13.64 10.71 4.19
C GLN A 144 13.42 9.28 4.68
N SER A 145 12.76 8.43 3.89
CA SER A 145 12.54 7.02 4.23
C SER A 145 13.87 6.29 4.38
N LEU A 146 13.93 5.41 5.38
CA LEU A 146 15.13 4.66 5.73
C LEU A 146 15.48 3.61 4.68
N SER A 147 14.47 3.07 3.99
CA SER A 147 14.64 1.87 3.19
C SER A 147 14.16 1.96 1.74
N SER A 148 13.37 2.97 1.39
CA SER A 148 12.78 3.11 0.04
C SER A 148 13.81 2.99 -1.09
N LYS A 149 15.02 3.55 -0.91
CA LYS A 149 16.08 3.46 -1.92
C LYS A 149 16.62 2.04 -2.09
N ASP A 150 16.90 1.37 -0.98
CA ASP A 150 17.45 0.00 -1.00
C ASP A 150 16.37 -0.98 -1.50
N PHE A 151 15.12 -0.79 -1.06
CA PHE A 151 13.98 -1.55 -1.54
C PHE A 151 13.81 -1.44 -3.05
N LEU A 152 13.83 -0.23 -3.61
CA LEU A 152 13.76 -0.02 -5.05
C LEU A 152 14.91 -0.72 -5.80
N ASN A 153 16.15 -0.60 -5.29
CA ASN A 153 17.31 -1.22 -5.93
C ASN A 153 17.26 -2.75 -5.91
N GLU A 154 16.74 -3.34 -4.83
CA GLU A 154 16.53 -4.78 -4.73
C GLU A 154 15.49 -5.24 -5.75
N CYS A 155 14.34 -4.58 -5.85
CA CYS A 155 13.33 -4.91 -6.85
C CYS A 155 13.84 -4.75 -8.29
N LEU A 156 14.66 -3.73 -8.58
CA LEU A 156 15.30 -3.54 -9.89
C LEU A 156 16.30 -4.64 -10.25
N SER A 157 16.86 -5.30 -9.23
CA SER A 157 17.83 -6.40 -9.37
C SER A 157 17.18 -7.77 -9.31
N SER A 158 15.84 -7.84 -9.14
CA SER A 158 15.10 -9.10 -9.09
C SER A 158 15.20 -9.88 -10.41
N GLU A 159 15.24 -11.20 -10.30
CA GLU A 159 15.14 -12.12 -11.45
C GLU A 159 13.70 -12.25 -11.96
N ASP A 160 12.70 -11.90 -11.13
CA ASP A 160 11.30 -11.84 -11.54
C ASP A 160 11.06 -10.59 -12.41
N HIS A 161 10.68 -10.83 -13.67
CA HIS A 161 10.41 -9.78 -14.63
C HIS A 161 9.27 -8.84 -14.22
N LEU A 162 8.23 -9.33 -13.54
CA LEU A 162 7.08 -8.54 -13.11
C LEU A 162 7.44 -7.62 -11.94
N ILE A 163 8.27 -8.10 -11.00
CA ILE A 163 8.81 -7.24 -9.92
C ILE A 163 9.68 -6.14 -10.53
N LYS A 164 10.58 -6.53 -11.43
CA LYS A 164 11.51 -5.60 -12.06
C LYS A 164 10.79 -4.54 -12.90
N GLU A 165 9.80 -4.92 -13.69
CA GLU A 165 8.97 -3.99 -14.47
C GLU A 165 8.25 -2.98 -13.57
N SER A 166 7.64 -3.46 -12.47
CA SER A 166 6.99 -2.59 -11.47
C SER A 166 7.99 -1.60 -10.84
N ALA A 167 9.20 -2.07 -10.54
CA ALA A 167 10.27 -1.25 -9.97
C ALA A 167 10.82 -0.22 -10.96
N GLU A 168 10.95 -0.56 -12.24
CA GLU A 168 11.36 0.37 -13.28
C GLU A 168 10.36 1.50 -13.45
N TRP A 169 9.06 1.18 -13.40
CA TRP A 169 8.00 2.19 -13.40
C TRP A 169 8.04 3.06 -12.14
N ALA A 170 8.15 2.45 -10.95
CA ALA A 170 8.23 3.18 -9.68
C ALA A 170 9.43 4.13 -9.65
N ARG A 171 10.60 3.69 -10.15
CA ARG A 171 11.80 4.54 -10.28
C ARG A 171 11.51 5.80 -11.10
N LEU A 172 10.78 5.68 -12.21
CA LEU A 172 10.44 6.83 -13.05
C LEU A 172 9.50 7.79 -12.32
N ALA A 173 8.48 7.27 -11.62
CA ALA A 173 7.55 8.08 -10.83
C ALA A 173 8.27 8.82 -9.70
N ILE A 174 9.11 8.12 -8.93
CA ILE A 174 9.93 8.68 -7.85
C ILE A 174 10.88 9.76 -8.38
N SER A 175 11.56 9.49 -9.49
CA SER A 175 12.47 10.46 -10.10
C SER A 175 11.74 11.75 -10.50
N ARG A 176 10.52 11.65 -11.05
CA ARG A 176 9.70 12.83 -11.34
C ARG A 176 9.29 13.56 -10.07
N ALA A 177 8.83 12.83 -9.04
CA ALA A 177 8.39 13.41 -7.78
C ALA A 177 9.51 14.18 -7.05
N ILE A 178 10.76 13.73 -7.15
CA ILE A 178 11.93 14.36 -6.54
C ILE A 178 12.45 15.57 -7.34
N SER A 179 12.24 15.60 -8.66
CA SER A 179 12.81 16.64 -9.52
C SER A 179 12.02 17.95 -9.57
N VAL A 180 10.91 18.03 -8.84
CA VAL A 180 9.97 19.18 -8.78
C VAL A 180 10.21 19.97 -7.50
#